data_AF-A8MLB9-F1
#
_entry.id   AF-A8MLB9-F1
#
_cell.length_a   1.000
_cell.length_b   1.000
_cell.length_c   1.000
_cell.angle_alpha   90.00
_cell.angle_beta   90.00
_cell.angle_gamma   90.00
#
_symmetry.space_group_name_H-M   'P 1'
#
loop_
_entity.id
_entity.type
_entity.pdbx_description
1 polymer ?
#
loop_
_entity_poly.entity_id
_entity_poly.type
_entity_poly.pdbx_seq_one_letter_code
_entity_poly.pdbx_strand_id
1 'polypeptide(L)'
;MDKRSKSMIVVTVVLACILIVKSNILDPVGPLEGELELYRQYTLQTAPLSSNILKNTGLLTYRVVKVNKTSMEGSTEILIRSEDEKEWVHQTLEGQYTGKVRSYLLNFIPVKDINFKGGVTKDGK
;
A
#
# COMPACT_ATOMS: atom_id res chain seq x y z
N MET A 1 16.94 -29.41 -23.24
CA MET A 1 15.72 -29.36 -22.41
C MET A 1 14.71 -30.31 -23.01
N ASP A 2 14.17 -31.22 -22.20
CA ASP A 2 13.11 -32.13 -22.64
C ASP A 2 11.83 -31.36 -23.00
N LYS A 3 10.99 -31.91 -23.90
CA LYS A 3 9.70 -31.30 -24.28
C LYS A 3 8.83 -30.99 -23.05
N ARG A 4 8.89 -31.83 -22.01
CA ARG A 4 8.16 -31.61 -20.75
C ARG A 4 8.69 -30.41 -19.98
N SER A 5 10.02 -30.27 -19.85
CA SER A 5 10.65 -29.12 -19.18
C SER A 5 10.34 -27.80 -19.88
N LYS A 6 10.32 -27.79 -21.22
CA LYS A 6 9.96 -26.60 -22.00
C LYS A 6 8.48 -26.21 -21.77
N SER A 7 7.59 -27.19 -21.77
CA SER A 7 6.15 -26.96 -21.49
C SER A 7 5.93 -26.41 -20.08
N MET A 8 6.60 -26.98 -19.07
CA MET A 8 6.50 -26.52 -17.69
C MET A 8 6.96 -25.07 -17.54
N ILE A 9 8.08 -24.67 -18.17
CA ILE A 9 8.54 -23.28 -18.15
C ILE A 9 7.51 -22.35 -18.79
N VAL A 10 6.94 -22.73 -19.94
CA VAL A 10 5.91 -21.91 -20.61
C VAL A 10 4.69 -21.74 -19.72
N VAL A 11 4.19 -22.81 -19.11
CA VAL A 11 3.05 -22.74 -18.18
C VAL A 11 3.36 -21.83 -16.99
N THR A 12 4.54 -21.97 -16.38
CA THR A 12 4.97 -21.13 -15.26
C THR A 12 5.01 -19.65 -15.64
N VAL A 13 5.55 -19.32 -16.81
CA VAL A 13 5.61 -17.93 -17.30
C VAL A 13 4.19 -17.38 -17.52
N VAL A 14 3.31 -18.16 -18.14
CA VAL A 14 1.92 -17.75 -18.36
C VAL A 14 1.19 -17.52 -17.03
N LEU A 15 1.33 -18.43 -16.06
CA LEU A 15 0.73 -18.28 -14.74
C LEU A 15 1.28 -17.04 -14.02
N ALA A 16 2.58 -16.80 -14.09
CA ALA A 16 3.21 -15.62 -13.50
C ALA A 16 2.66 -14.34 -14.12
N CYS A 17 2.52 -14.27 -15.44
CA CYS A 17 1.91 -13.13 -16.12
C CYS A 17 0.46 -12.88 -15.66
N ILE A 18 -0.35 -13.93 -15.55
CA ILE A 18 -1.75 -13.81 -15.08
C ILE A 18 -1.80 -13.26 -13.66
N LEU A 19 -0.95 -13.76 -12.76
CA LEU A 19 -0.89 -13.30 -11.36
C LEU A 19 -0.43 -11.83 -11.26
N ILE A 20 0.56 -11.43 -12.06
CA ILE A 20 1.02 -10.04 -12.13
C ILE A 20 -0.11 -9.11 -12.59
N VAL A 21 -0.81 -9.48 -13.68
CA VAL A 21 -1.92 -8.69 -14.22
C VAL A 21 -3.05 -8.56 -13.19
N LYS A 22 -3.46 -9.67 -12.57
CA LYS A 22 -4.47 -9.68 -11.51
C LYS A 22 -4.10 -8.72 -10.38
N SER A 23 -2.84 -8.77 -9.92
CA SER A 23 -2.40 -7.95 -8.79
C SER A 23 -2.23 -6.47 -9.12
N ASN A 24 -2.09 -6.12 -10.39
CA ASN A 24 -2.01 -4.72 -10.81
C ASN A 24 -3.39 -4.10 -11.06
N ILE A 25 -4.36 -4.88 -11.54
CA ILE A 25 -5.67 -4.37 -11.95
C ILE A 25 -6.71 -4.48 -10.82
N LEU A 26 -6.74 -5.61 -10.11
CA LEU A 26 -7.82 -5.89 -9.15
C LEU A 26 -7.48 -5.51 -7.70
N ASP A 27 -6.20 -5.47 -7.35
CA ASP A 27 -5.80 -5.23 -5.96
C ASP A 27 -5.80 -3.75 -5.54
N PRO A 28 -5.48 -2.74 -6.39
CA PRO A 28 -5.47 -1.35 -5.94
C PRO A 28 -6.88 -0.87 -5.58
N VAL A 29 -7.00 -0.21 -4.43
CA VAL A 29 -8.25 0.48 -4.09
C VAL A 29 -8.38 1.72 -4.97
N GLY A 30 -9.54 1.88 -5.61
CA GLY A 30 -9.91 3.08 -6.34
C GLY A 30 -9.96 4.34 -5.45
N PRO A 31 -10.31 5.50 -6.02
CA PRO A 31 -10.57 6.69 -5.22
C PRO A 31 -11.67 6.38 -4.21
N LEU A 32 -11.44 6.73 -2.94
CA LEU A 32 -12.42 6.62 -1.86
C LEU A 32 -12.99 8.02 -1.57
N GLU A 33 -14.08 8.07 -0.81
CA GLU A 33 -14.70 9.33 -0.39
C GLU A 33 -14.49 9.57 1.12
N GLY A 34 -14.38 10.84 1.50
CA GLY A 34 -14.33 11.28 2.91
C GLY A 34 -13.09 10.82 3.68
N GLU A 35 -13.30 10.40 4.94
CA GLU A 35 -12.23 9.99 5.87
C GLU A 35 -11.40 8.79 5.36
N LEU A 36 -11.99 7.94 4.51
CA LEU A 36 -11.29 6.80 3.93
C LEU A 36 -10.21 7.22 2.93
N GLU A 37 -10.42 8.30 2.18
CA GLU A 37 -9.42 8.84 1.27
C GLU A 37 -8.27 9.49 2.04
N LEU A 38 -8.57 10.21 3.12
CA LEU A 38 -7.55 10.76 4.02
C LEU A 38 -6.67 9.65 4.58
N TYR A 39 -7.27 8.55 5.05
CA TYR A 39 -6.51 7.41 5.54
C TYR A 39 -5.73 6.68 4.42
N ARG A 40 -6.27 6.62 3.20
CA ARG A 40 -5.56 6.12 2.02
C ARG A 40 -4.29 6.92 1.76
N GLN A 41 -4.37 8.24 1.78
CA GLN A 41 -3.22 9.13 1.59
C GLN A 41 -2.18 8.96 2.72
N TYR A 42 -2.63 8.94 3.97
CA TYR A 42 -1.76 8.71 5.13
C TYR A 42 -0.95 7.41 4.99
N THR A 43 -1.62 6.30 4.66
CA THR A 43 -0.95 4.99 4.54
C THR A 43 0.00 4.96 3.35
N LEU A 44 -0.33 5.59 2.22
CA LEU A 44 0.54 5.70 1.06
C LEU A 44 1.81 6.52 1.35
N GLN A 45 1.68 7.63 2.06
CA GLN A 45 2.81 8.49 2.44
C GLN A 45 3.71 7.83 3.51
N THR A 46 3.11 7.03 4.39
CA THR A 46 3.83 6.36 5.49
C THR A 46 4.52 5.06 5.04
N ALA A 47 3.99 4.36 4.04
CA ALA A 47 4.55 3.10 3.55
C ALA A 47 6.04 3.15 3.16
N PRO A 48 6.50 4.15 2.36
CA PRO A 48 7.91 4.32 2.08
C PRO A 48 8.75 4.52 3.35
N LEU A 49 8.22 5.21 4.38
CA LEU A 49 8.93 5.46 5.65
C LEU A 49 9.21 4.18 6.42
N SER A 50 8.32 3.18 6.37
CA SER A 50 8.52 1.90 7.04
C SER A 50 9.53 0.95 6.37
N SER A 51 9.86 1.15 5.10
CA SER A 51 10.72 0.24 4.34
C SER A 51 12.12 0.81 4.14
N ASN A 52 13.05 0.45 5.03
CA ASN A 52 14.42 0.96 5.06
C ASN A 52 15.33 0.57 3.87
N ILE A 53 14.95 -0.42 3.06
CA ILE A 53 15.95 -1.17 2.26
C ILE A 53 16.07 -0.68 0.80
N LEU A 54 15.08 0.01 0.23
CA LEU A 54 15.07 0.36 -1.21
C LEU A 54 14.49 1.74 -1.54
N LYS A 55 14.38 2.61 -0.55
CA LYS A 55 13.69 3.90 -0.67
C LYS A 55 14.34 4.88 -1.66
N ASN A 56 15.65 4.74 -1.92
CA ASN A 56 16.44 5.69 -2.70
C ASN A 56 16.67 5.30 -4.18
N THR A 57 16.29 4.10 -4.60
CA THR A 57 16.56 3.67 -5.99
C THR A 57 15.45 4.04 -6.96
N GLY A 58 14.29 4.50 -6.46
CA GLY A 58 13.11 4.77 -7.29
C GLY A 58 12.47 3.52 -7.91
N LEU A 59 12.98 2.33 -7.59
CA LEU A 59 12.55 1.05 -8.16
C LEU A 59 11.29 0.48 -7.52
N LEU A 60 10.94 0.95 -6.32
CA LEU A 60 9.75 0.52 -5.60
C LEU A 60 8.62 1.55 -5.75
N THR A 61 7.48 1.06 -6.21
CA THR A 61 6.22 1.81 -6.21
C THR A 61 5.32 1.23 -5.13
N TYR A 62 4.55 2.07 -4.46
CA TYR A 62 3.63 1.65 -3.39
C TYR A 62 2.21 1.89 -3.87
N ARG A 63 1.32 0.93 -3.65
CA ARG A 63 -0.12 1.07 -3.95
C ARG A 63 -0.94 0.60 -2.76
N VAL A 64 -1.98 1.34 -2.44
CA VAL A 64 -2.92 0.96 -1.38
C VAL A 64 -3.84 -0.12 -1.93
N VAL A 65 -3.82 -1.29 -1.29
CA VAL A 65 -4.57 -2.49 -1.68
C VAL A 65 -5.86 -2.62 -0.88
N LYS A 66 -5.90 -2.07 0.34
CA LYS A 66 -7.10 -2.10 1.16
C LYS A 66 -7.11 -0.96 2.15
N VAL A 67 -8.28 -0.34 2.36
CA VAL A 67 -8.53 0.60 3.45
C VAL A 67 -9.90 0.29 4.03
N ASN A 68 -9.97 0.01 5.33
CA ASN A 68 -11.21 -0.31 6.02
C ASN A 68 -11.32 0.44 7.35
N LYS A 69 -12.51 0.96 7.64
CA LYS A 69 -12.90 1.34 9.00
C LYS A 69 -13.24 0.07 9.78
N THR A 70 -12.51 -0.18 10.86
CA THR A 70 -12.59 -1.40 11.66
C THR A 70 -13.46 -1.22 12.90
N SER A 71 -13.57 0.00 13.41
CA SER A 71 -14.48 0.36 14.50
C SER A 71 -15.04 1.77 14.29
N MET A 72 -16.28 1.99 14.71
CA MET A 72 -16.88 3.33 14.83
C MET A 72 -16.49 4.02 16.15
N GLU A 73 -15.97 3.27 17.11
CA GLU A 73 -15.53 3.80 18.41
C GLU A 73 -14.04 4.15 18.40
N GLY A 74 -13.69 5.24 19.10
CA GLY A 74 -12.32 5.75 19.21
C GLY A 74 -12.00 6.84 18.18
N SER A 75 -10.73 7.23 18.10
CA SER A 75 -10.23 8.18 17.12
C SER A 75 -8.86 7.73 16.59
N THR A 76 -8.56 8.11 15.36
CA THR A 76 -7.29 7.83 14.69
C THR A 76 -6.61 9.14 14.29
N GLU A 77 -5.50 9.47 14.95
CA GLU A 77 -4.67 10.62 14.58
C GLU A 77 -3.78 10.26 13.38
N ILE A 78 -3.89 11.00 12.28
CA ILE A 78 -3.08 10.81 11.08
C ILE A 78 -2.28 12.08 10.76
N LEU A 79 -1.16 11.87 10.07
CA LEU A 79 -0.30 12.93 9.58
C LEU A 79 -0.25 12.86 8.05
N ILE A 80 -0.88 13.83 7.38
CA ILE A 80 -0.88 13.89 5.92
C ILE A 80 -0.12 15.14 5.50
N ARG A 81 0.77 15.01 4.53
CA ARG A 81 1.38 16.16 3.87
C ARG A 81 0.41 16.75 2.86
N SER A 82 0.02 18.01 3.05
CA SER A 82 -0.82 18.74 2.10
C SER A 82 -0.05 19.02 0.80
N GLU A 83 -0.70 18.85 -0.35
CA GLU A 83 -0.10 19.15 -1.67
C GLU A 83 0.16 20.65 -1.84
N ASP A 84 -0.68 21.50 -1.25
CA ASP A 84 -0.61 22.96 -1.43
C ASP A 84 0.50 23.62 -0.61
N GLU A 85 0.67 23.21 0.65
CA GLU A 85 1.55 23.93 1.59
C GLU A 85 2.86 23.19 1.90
N LYS A 86 3.04 21.95 1.41
CA LYS A 86 4.15 21.05 1.80
C LYS A 86 4.28 20.82 3.31
N GLU A 87 3.37 21.34 4.12
CA GLU A 87 3.29 21.18 5.56
C GLU A 87 2.62 19.86 5.94
N TRP A 88 3.03 19.34 7.09
CA TRP A 88 2.42 18.16 7.69
C TRP A 88 1.22 18.60 8.51
N VAL A 89 0.03 18.18 8.08
CA VAL A 89 -1.23 18.49 8.75
C VAL A 89 -1.62 17.30 9.63
N HIS A 90 -1.81 17.57 10.92
CA HIS A 90 -2.44 16.62 11.84
C HIS A 90 -3.95 16.65 11.63
N GLN A 91 -4.54 15.48 11.37
CA GLN A 91 -5.99 15.31 11.34
C GLN A 91 -6.40 14.16 12.25
N THR A 92 -7.54 14.29 12.91
CA THR A 92 -8.12 13.25 13.73
C THR A 92 -9.36 12.72 13.02
N LEU A 93 -9.34 11.44 12.66
CA LEU A 93 -10.49 10.73 12.09
C LEU A 93 -11.29 10.05 13.18
N GLU A 94 -12.61 10.00 13.02
CA GLU A 94 -13.47 9.27 13.95
C GLU A 94 -13.42 7.76 13.69
N GLY A 95 -13.22 6.97 14.73
CA GLY A 95 -13.12 5.52 14.67
C GLY A 95 -11.71 5.01 14.41
N GLN A 96 -11.59 3.70 14.22
CA GLN A 96 -10.33 3.01 13.96
C GLN A 96 -10.23 2.55 12.52
N TYR A 97 -9.08 2.80 11.90
CA TYR A 97 -8.83 2.46 10.51
C TYR A 97 -7.71 1.43 10.37
N THR A 98 -7.81 0.60 9.33
CA THR A 98 -6.74 -0.31 8.92
C THR A 98 -6.48 -0.15 7.43
N GLY A 99 -5.19 -0.19 7.07
CA GLY A 99 -4.73 -0.01 5.71
C GLY A 99 -3.75 -1.08 5.32
N LYS A 100 -3.79 -1.50 4.07
CA LYS A 100 -2.82 -2.42 3.49
C LYS A 100 -2.20 -1.75 2.28
N VAL A 101 -0.89 -1.56 2.33
CA VAL A 101 -0.10 -1.04 1.22
C VAL A 101 0.79 -2.15 0.70
N ARG A 102 0.84 -2.33 -0.61
CA ARG A 102 1.72 -3.27 -1.27
C ARG A 102 2.81 -2.52 -2.02
N SER A 103 4.04 -2.96 -1.87
CA SER A 103 5.14 -2.48 -2.70
C SER A 103 5.30 -3.35 -3.94
N TYR A 104 5.65 -2.69 -5.04
CA TYR A 104 5.84 -3.26 -6.37
C TYR A 104 7.24 -2.89 -6.86
N LEU A 105 8.02 -3.89 -7.24
CA LEU A 105 9.28 -3.70 -7.95
C LEU A 105 9.00 -3.38 -9.41
N LEU A 106 9.70 -2.36 -9.94
CA LEU A 106 9.54 -1.85 -11.31
C LEU A 106 8.09 -1.49 -11.65
N ASN A 107 7.27 -1.11 -10.66
CA ASN A 107 5.85 -0.75 -10.83
C ASN A 107 4.89 -1.90 -11.20
N PHE A 108 5.35 -3.16 -11.30
CA PHE A 108 4.48 -4.29 -11.68
C PHE A 108 4.64 -5.56 -10.84
N ILE A 109 5.82 -5.86 -10.28
CA ILE A 109 6.01 -7.10 -9.52
C ILE A 109 5.71 -6.87 -8.05
N PRO A 110 4.63 -7.42 -7.47
CA PRO A 110 4.36 -7.30 -6.06
C PRO A 110 5.46 -7.99 -5.24
N VAL A 111 6.05 -7.29 -4.27
CA VAL A 111 7.19 -7.79 -3.48
C VAL A 111 6.90 -7.87 -1.99
N LYS A 112 6.15 -6.92 -1.41
CA LYS A 112 5.86 -6.94 0.03
C LYS A 112 4.53 -6.29 0.37
N ASP A 113 3.83 -6.88 1.32
CA ASP A 113 2.64 -6.31 1.97
C ASP A 113 3.03 -5.62 3.28
N ILE A 114 2.54 -4.40 3.47
CA ILE A 114 2.73 -3.55 4.64
C ILE A 114 1.34 -3.25 5.20
N ASN A 115 1.09 -3.67 6.43
CA ASN A 115 -0.19 -3.45 7.09
C ASN A 115 -0.06 -2.32 8.11
N PHE A 116 -0.95 -1.36 8.04
CA PHE A 116 -1.11 -0.25 8.95
C PHE A 116 -2.37 -0.46 9.78
N LYS A 117 -2.27 -0.23 11.09
CA LYS A 117 -3.39 -0.25 12.02
C LYS A 117 -3.38 1.04 12.80
N GLY A 118 -4.50 1.77 12.81
CA GLY A 118 -4.61 3.04 13.50
C GLY A 118 -3.75 4.13 12.85
N GLY A 119 -3.29 5.06 13.68
CA GLY A 119 -2.68 6.32 13.27
C GLY A 119 -1.25 6.45 13.76
N VAL A 120 -0.76 7.67 13.88
CA VAL A 120 0.53 7.95 14.50
C VAL A 120 0.45 7.46 15.95
N THR A 121 1.07 6.31 16.25
CA THR A 121 1.48 6.04 17.62
C THR A 121 2.44 7.17 17.95
N LYS A 122 2.09 8.01 18.93
CA LYS A 122 3.09 8.79 19.65
C LYS A 122 4.11 7.76 20.14
N ASP A 123 5.20 7.58 19.38
CA ASP A 123 6.43 7.03 19.90
C ASP A 123 6.90 8.09 20.90
N GLY A 124 6.35 7.97 22.11
CA GLY A 124 6.79 8.70 23.26
C GLY A 124 8.12 8.11 23.66
N LYS A 125 9.18 8.86 23.31
CA LYS A 125 10.59 8.74 23.76
C LYS A 125 11.45 7.66 23.13
#